data_AF-A0AAU1DZ74-F1
#
_entry.id   AF-A0AAU1DZ74-F1
#
_cell.length_a   1.000
_cell.length_b   1.000
_cell.length_c   1.000
_cell.angle_alpha   90.00
_cell.angle_beta   90.00
_cell.angle_gamma   90.00
#
_symmetry.space_group_name_H-M   'P 1'
#
loop_
_entity.id
_entity.type
_entity.pdbx_description
1 polymer ?
#
loop_
_entity_poly.entity_id
_entity_poly.type
_entity_poly.pdbx_seq_one_letter_code
_entity_poly.pdbx_strand_id
1 'polypeptide(L)'
;MSGPCLVPLLEADPEAYIPWLATAYVPGLTLGDHTAMHGPLAGIQLHLFAAGTAGALAAVHAAGVVHRDLKPANVILAPDGPRVLDFGIAHVADGTAVTRTGMLTGTPGWLSPEYYRDATAGPPGDVFAWGVLLAFAATGRHPFGTGNAEAVAFRVLSAEPDLDGVPDDMLSLVTACLAKDPGHRLSSALVAHKTAELLGEQATQVLGDVHDRPTEVPNLIAEQWHPPTVEDPAWPAPAIRPPYSRARLIVVAAAVFAAAATGTWFALDPGHASTRSTHSPQPAPARSTPAATPKATTERGSPVRP
;
A
#
# COMPACT_ATOMS: atom_id res chain seq x y z
N MET A 1 2.74 3.59 -5.48
CA MET A 1 1.84 2.59 -6.09
C MET A 1 0.43 3.16 -6.04
N SER A 2 -0.34 3.09 -7.13
CA SER A 2 -1.69 3.65 -7.17
C SER A 2 -2.63 2.60 -7.72
N GLY A 3 -3.68 2.29 -6.98
CA GLY A 3 -4.74 1.36 -7.34
C GLY A 3 -6.00 1.70 -6.53
N PRO A 4 -7.20 1.43 -7.04
CA PRO A 4 -8.46 1.94 -6.48
C PRO A 4 -8.72 1.48 -5.03
N CYS A 5 -8.10 0.36 -4.61
CA CYS A 5 -8.28 -0.21 -3.28
C CYS A 5 -7.01 -0.13 -2.40
N LEU A 6 -6.00 0.65 -2.81
CA LEU A 6 -4.79 0.89 -2.02
C LEU A 6 -4.86 2.28 -1.38
N VAL A 7 -4.36 2.43 -0.17
CA VAL A 7 -4.32 3.74 0.48
C VAL A 7 -3.11 4.54 -0.02
N PRO A 8 -3.31 5.79 -0.47
CA PRO A 8 -2.21 6.65 -0.89
C PRO A 8 -1.24 6.93 0.26
N LEU A 9 0.05 6.78 -0.03
CA LEU A 9 1.12 7.29 0.83
C LEU A 9 1.22 8.81 0.65
N LEU A 10 1.08 9.56 1.74
CA LEU A 10 1.18 11.03 1.74
C LEU A 10 2.62 11.48 1.99
N GLU A 11 3.24 10.95 3.04
CA GLU A 11 4.57 11.36 3.46
C GLU A 11 5.23 10.26 4.31
N ALA A 12 6.56 10.25 4.39
CA ALA A 12 7.32 9.29 5.16
C ALA A 12 8.67 9.90 5.56
N ASP A 13 9.14 9.61 6.77
CA ASP A 13 10.51 9.88 7.17
C ASP A 13 11.07 8.65 7.90
N PRO A 14 11.82 7.78 7.20
CA PRO A 14 12.44 6.61 7.81
C PRO A 14 13.68 6.96 8.64
N GLU A 15 14.26 8.16 8.46
CA GLU A 15 15.50 8.59 9.13
C GLU A 15 15.22 9.47 10.37
N ALA A 16 13.96 9.83 10.60
CA ALA A 16 13.53 10.51 11.81
C ALA A 16 13.93 9.73 13.07
N TYR A 17 14.13 10.44 14.18
CA TYR A 17 14.43 9.83 15.49
C TYR A 17 13.39 8.76 15.89
N ILE A 18 12.13 8.97 15.51
CA ILE A 18 11.09 7.95 15.48
C ILE A 18 10.62 7.86 14.02
N PRO A 19 10.97 6.80 13.28
CA PRO A 19 10.53 6.63 11.91
C PRO A 19 9.01 6.69 11.80
N TRP A 20 8.50 7.40 10.79
CA TRP A 20 7.06 7.59 10.63
C TRP A 20 6.61 7.52 9.17
N LEU A 21 5.35 7.14 9.00
CA LEU A 21 4.67 6.98 7.71
C LEU A 21 3.28 7.61 7.83
N ALA A 22 2.92 8.49 6.91
CA ALA A 22 1.61 9.14 6.84
C ALA A 22 0.88 8.68 5.58
N THR A 23 -0.28 8.05 5.76
CA THR A 23 -1.18 7.63 4.68
C THR A 23 -2.46 8.46 4.69
N ALA A 24 -3.21 8.44 3.59
CA ALA A 24 -4.51 9.08 3.57
C ALA A 24 -5.43 8.45 4.62
N TYR A 25 -6.12 9.28 5.40
CA TYR A 25 -7.14 8.78 6.32
C TYR A 25 -8.27 8.14 5.52
N VAL A 26 -8.55 6.87 5.82
CA VAL A 26 -9.67 6.13 5.22
C VAL A 26 -10.75 6.00 6.28
N PRO A 27 -11.89 6.72 6.14
CA PRO A 27 -13.01 6.54 7.05
C PRO A 27 -13.59 5.13 6.88
N GLY A 28 -13.93 4.45 7.97
CA GLY A 28 -14.53 3.11 7.93
C GLY A 28 -14.03 2.21 9.04
N LEU A 29 -14.70 1.08 9.22
CA LEU A 29 -14.29 0.04 10.15
C LEU A 29 -13.27 -0.89 9.52
N THR A 30 -12.39 -1.47 10.32
CA THR A 30 -11.66 -2.66 9.86
C THR A 30 -12.64 -3.79 9.61
N LEU A 31 -12.30 -4.74 8.73
CA LEU A 31 -13.12 -5.93 8.52
C LEU A 31 -13.35 -6.67 9.84
N GLY A 32 -12.34 -6.72 10.71
CA GLY A 32 -12.45 -7.35 12.03
C GLY A 32 -13.53 -6.69 12.90
N ASP A 33 -13.48 -5.37 13.01
CA ASP A 33 -14.43 -4.60 13.82
C ASP A 33 -15.84 -4.67 13.23
N HIS A 34 -15.96 -4.55 11.91
CA HIS A 34 -17.24 -4.69 11.22
C HIS A 34 -17.87 -6.05 11.50
N THR A 35 -17.12 -7.14 11.31
CA THR A 35 -17.63 -8.50 11.53
C THR A 35 -18.04 -8.74 12.98
N ALA A 36 -17.29 -8.18 13.94
CA ALA A 36 -17.63 -8.29 15.37
C ALA A 36 -18.94 -7.55 15.73
N MET A 37 -19.22 -6.41 15.09
CA MET A 37 -20.40 -5.59 15.39
C MET A 37 -21.64 -5.92 14.55
N HIS A 38 -21.44 -6.30 13.30
CA HIS A 38 -22.51 -6.42 12.29
C HIS A 38 -22.62 -7.83 11.70
N GLY A 39 -21.67 -8.72 12.01
CA GLY A 39 -21.61 -10.05 11.44
C GLY A 39 -20.93 -10.10 10.06
N PRO A 40 -20.91 -11.28 9.43
CA PRO A 40 -20.22 -11.49 8.17
C PRO A 40 -20.82 -10.68 7.01
N LEU A 41 -20.00 -10.46 5.98
CA LEU A 41 -20.44 -9.94 4.70
C LEU A 41 -21.18 -11.03 3.92
N ALA A 42 -22.26 -10.64 3.23
CA ALA A 42 -23.10 -11.54 2.46
C ALA A 42 -23.50 -10.93 1.11
N GLY A 43 -23.96 -11.79 0.20
CA GLY A 43 -24.46 -11.40 -1.12
C GLY A 43 -23.48 -10.53 -1.89
N ILE A 44 -23.98 -9.45 -2.50
CA ILE A 44 -23.17 -8.57 -3.34
C ILE A 44 -22.04 -7.86 -2.58
N GLN A 45 -22.20 -7.57 -1.28
CA GLN A 45 -21.13 -6.95 -0.49
C GLN A 45 -19.91 -7.88 -0.41
N LEU A 46 -20.11 -9.18 -0.19
CA LEU A 46 -19.01 -10.14 -0.17
C LEU A 46 -18.28 -10.21 -1.52
N HIS A 47 -19.02 -10.12 -2.63
CA HIS A 47 -18.46 -10.14 -3.98
C HIS A 47 -17.64 -8.87 -4.28
N LEU A 48 -18.15 -7.70 -3.90
CA LEU A 48 -17.43 -6.43 -4.00
C LEU A 48 -16.16 -6.44 -3.15
N PHE A 49 -16.25 -6.96 -1.93
CA PHE A 49 -15.11 -7.16 -1.04
C PHE A 49 -14.05 -8.06 -1.67
N ALA A 50 -14.45 -9.22 -2.19
CA ALA A 50 -13.57 -10.18 -2.85
C ALA A 50 -12.87 -9.56 -4.07
N ALA A 51 -13.62 -8.90 -4.95
CA ALA A 51 -13.08 -8.27 -6.15
C ALA A 51 -12.11 -7.12 -5.82
N GLY A 52 -12.50 -6.22 -4.90
CA GLY A 52 -11.68 -5.08 -4.51
C GLY A 52 -10.36 -5.48 -3.84
N THR A 53 -10.41 -6.41 -2.88
CA THR A 53 -9.20 -6.88 -2.17
C THR A 53 -8.30 -7.74 -3.04
N ALA A 54 -8.86 -8.60 -3.92
CA ALA A 54 -8.07 -9.36 -4.87
C ALA A 54 -7.39 -8.44 -5.90
N GLY A 55 -8.09 -7.42 -6.40
CA GLY A 55 -7.53 -6.41 -7.28
C GLY A 55 -6.39 -5.62 -6.64
N ALA A 56 -6.54 -5.23 -5.37
CA ALA A 56 -5.47 -4.61 -4.59
C ALA A 56 -4.25 -5.52 -4.50
N LEU A 57 -4.44 -6.79 -4.13
CA LEU A 57 -3.35 -7.75 -3.98
C LEU A 57 -2.64 -8.04 -5.31
N ALA A 58 -3.40 -8.16 -6.41
CA ALA A 58 -2.84 -8.29 -7.75
C ALA A 58 -1.96 -7.09 -8.14
N ALA A 59 -2.41 -5.86 -7.84
CA ALA A 59 -1.63 -4.66 -8.11
C ALA A 59 -0.33 -4.59 -7.29
N VAL A 60 -0.37 -5.00 -6.02
CA VAL A 60 0.81 -5.09 -5.14
C VAL A 60 1.83 -6.07 -5.70
N HIS A 61 1.40 -7.28 -6.06
CA HIS A 61 2.28 -8.30 -6.64
C HIS A 61 2.83 -7.90 -8.00
N ALA A 62 2.04 -7.23 -8.85
CA ALA A 62 2.49 -6.75 -10.16
C ALA A 62 3.61 -5.71 -10.04
N ALA A 63 3.67 -4.98 -8.93
CA ALA A 63 4.75 -4.04 -8.62
C ALA A 63 5.92 -4.69 -7.86
N GLY A 64 5.95 -6.03 -7.76
CA GLY A 64 7.05 -6.78 -7.15
C GLY A 64 7.08 -6.77 -5.63
N VAL A 65 5.99 -6.34 -4.99
CA VAL A 65 5.87 -6.27 -3.53
C VAL A 65 5.05 -7.45 -3.01
N VAL A 66 5.37 -7.93 -1.81
CA VAL A 66 4.62 -8.95 -1.07
C VAL A 66 4.09 -8.29 0.21
N HIS A 67 2.81 -8.46 0.51
CA HIS A 67 2.11 -7.85 1.64
C HIS A 67 2.54 -8.44 2.99
N ARG A 68 2.64 -9.77 3.11
CA ARG A 68 3.14 -10.53 4.27
C ARG A 68 2.32 -10.49 5.57
N ASP A 69 1.38 -9.56 5.72
CA ASP A 69 0.54 -9.41 6.93
C ASP A 69 -0.93 -9.13 6.55
N LEU A 70 -1.48 -9.85 5.57
CA LEU A 70 -2.88 -9.66 5.19
C LEU A 70 -3.83 -10.31 6.21
N LYS A 71 -4.65 -9.48 6.88
CA LYS A 71 -5.58 -9.89 7.95
C LYS A 71 -6.74 -8.88 8.11
N PRO A 72 -7.79 -9.17 8.90
CA PRO A 72 -8.99 -8.32 8.98
C PRO A 72 -8.71 -6.91 9.50
N ALA A 73 -7.74 -6.76 10.40
CA ALA A 73 -7.32 -5.45 10.90
C ALA A 73 -6.64 -4.58 9.83
N ASN A 74 -6.10 -5.20 8.77
CA ASN A 74 -5.38 -4.51 7.70
C ASN A 74 -6.27 -4.28 6.46
N VAL A 75 -7.59 -4.43 6.60
CA VAL A 75 -8.55 -4.08 5.55
C VAL A 75 -9.64 -3.19 6.13
N ILE A 76 -9.75 -1.96 5.64
CA ILE A 76 -10.82 -1.02 6.01
C ILE A 76 -11.97 -1.14 5.01
N LEU A 77 -13.19 -1.20 5.53
CA LEU A 77 -14.44 -1.13 4.77
C LEU A 77 -14.84 0.35 4.62
N ALA A 78 -14.23 1.03 3.66
CA ALA A 78 -14.48 2.46 3.43
C ALA A 78 -15.79 2.70 2.67
N PRO A 79 -16.43 3.88 2.75
CA PRO A 79 -17.66 4.17 2.02
C PRO A 79 -17.59 3.95 0.50
N ASP A 80 -16.41 4.11 -0.08
CA ASP A 80 -16.12 3.98 -1.51
C ASP A 80 -15.36 2.68 -1.85
N GLY A 81 -15.40 1.69 -0.95
CA GLY A 81 -14.90 0.33 -1.17
C GLY A 81 -13.91 -0.18 -0.13
N PRO A 82 -13.57 -1.48 -0.17
CA PRO A 82 -12.52 -2.02 0.67
C PRO A 82 -11.17 -1.37 0.34
N ARG A 83 -10.36 -1.15 1.38
CA ARG A 83 -8.99 -0.62 1.29
C ARG A 83 -8.03 -1.56 2.02
N VAL A 84 -7.01 -2.04 1.31
CA VAL A 84 -5.94 -2.86 1.91
C VAL A 84 -4.84 -1.93 2.43
N LEU A 85 -4.45 -2.14 3.68
CA LEU A 85 -3.46 -1.36 4.43
C LEU A 85 -2.15 -2.13 4.64
N ASP A 86 -1.12 -1.40 5.07
CA ASP A 86 0.07 -1.94 5.75
C ASP A 86 0.75 -3.12 5.04
N PHE A 87 1.39 -2.82 3.89
CA PHE A 87 2.19 -3.77 3.10
C PHE A 87 3.51 -4.13 3.77
N GLY A 88 3.48 -4.77 4.94
CA GLY A 88 4.59 -5.53 5.52
C GLY A 88 5.97 -4.85 5.60
N ILE A 89 6.06 -3.53 5.48
CA ILE A 89 7.33 -2.78 5.40
C ILE A 89 8.16 -3.01 6.67
N ALA A 90 7.49 -3.30 7.80
CA ALA A 90 8.12 -3.66 9.06
C ALA A 90 8.88 -5.00 9.04
N HIS A 91 8.48 -5.99 8.24
CA HIS A 91 9.14 -7.32 8.23
C HIS A 91 10.40 -7.38 7.38
N VAL A 92 10.66 -6.37 6.52
CA VAL A 92 11.90 -6.32 5.71
C VAL A 92 13.09 -5.81 6.55
N ALA A 93 12.83 -5.01 7.58
CA ALA A 93 13.87 -4.48 8.48
C ALA A 93 14.37 -5.54 9.47
N ASP A 94 13.54 -6.50 9.85
CA ASP A 94 13.90 -7.60 10.75
C ASP A 94 14.48 -8.79 9.97
N GLY A 95 15.67 -8.61 9.39
CA GLY A 95 16.51 -9.67 8.78
C GLY A 95 16.93 -10.80 9.74
N THR A 96 16.22 -10.97 10.85
CA THR A 96 16.27 -12.07 11.79
C THR A 96 14.83 -12.46 12.12
N ALA A 97 14.25 -13.37 11.33
CA ALA A 97 12.94 -14.00 11.61
C ALA A 97 12.97 -14.95 12.84
N VAL A 98 13.83 -14.64 13.80
CA VAL A 98 13.87 -15.21 15.15
C VAL A 98 14.10 -14.02 16.07
N THR A 99 13.03 -13.42 16.56
CA THR A 99 13.13 -12.57 17.75
C THR A 99 13.74 -13.42 18.86
N ARG A 100 14.63 -12.81 19.65
CA ARG A 100 15.49 -13.42 20.68
C ARG A 100 14.73 -14.05 21.87
N THR A 101 13.45 -14.38 21.67
CA THR A 101 12.48 -14.98 22.60
C THR A 101 11.58 -16.04 21.93
N GLY A 102 11.81 -16.42 20.67
CA GLY A 102 11.03 -17.48 20.01
C GLY A 102 9.57 -17.09 19.69
N MET A 103 9.24 -15.80 19.71
CA MET A 103 7.92 -15.32 19.33
C MET A 103 7.88 -15.09 17.82
N LEU A 104 7.15 -15.95 17.13
CA LEU A 104 6.78 -15.79 15.72
C LEU A 104 6.11 -14.42 15.56
N THR A 105 6.71 -13.50 14.80
CA THR A 105 6.08 -12.22 14.48
C THR A 105 4.96 -12.48 13.47
N GLY A 106 3.71 -12.42 13.93
CA GLY A 106 2.51 -12.63 13.13
C GLY A 106 1.33 -13.15 13.95
N THR A 107 0.09 -12.87 13.52
CA THR A 107 -1.11 -13.40 14.19
C THR A 107 -1.32 -14.85 13.73
N PRO A 108 -1.23 -15.86 14.61
CA PRO A 108 -1.36 -17.26 14.24
C PRO A 108 -2.68 -17.53 13.51
N GLY A 109 -2.63 -18.25 12.39
CA GLY A 109 -3.79 -18.54 11.54
C GLY A 109 -3.85 -17.75 10.23
N TRP A 110 -3.26 -16.54 10.20
CA TRP A 110 -3.18 -15.70 9.00
C TRP A 110 -1.92 -15.96 8.16
N LEU A 111 -0.93 -16.64 8.75
CA LEU A 111 0.32 -17.02 8.09
C LEU A 111 0.13 -18.27 7.24
N SER A 112 0.84 -18.34 6.12
CA SER A 112 0.79 -19.50 5.23
C SER A 112 1.60 -20.69 5.75
N PRO A 113 1.29 -21.93 5.32
CA PRO A 113 2.01 -23.14 5.73
C PRO A 113 3.53 -23.05 5.54
N GLU A 114 3.99 -22.50 4.42
CA GLU A 114 5.41 -22.30 4.13
C GLU A 114 6.06 -21.23 5.01
N TYR A 115 5.32 -20.21 5.46
CA TYR A 115 5.86 -19.24 6.42
C TYR A 115 6.22 -19.92 7.74
N TYR A 116 5.40 -20.86 8.21
CA TYR A 116 5.70 -21.64 9.42
C TYR A 116 6.89 -22.59 9.26
N ARG A 117 7.20 -23.03 8.04
CA ARG A 117 8.32 -23.95 7.75
C ARG A 117 9.63 -23.20 7.52
N ASP A 118 9.55 -22.13 6.73
CA ASP A 118 10.72 -21.48 6.13
C ASP A 118 10.93 -20.05 6.64
N ALA A 119 10.08 -19.60 7.59
CA ALA A 119 10.06 -18.24 8.15
C ALA A 119 9.95 -17.12 7.09
N THR A 120 9.54 -17.48 5.87
CA THR A 120 9.42 -16.58 4.73
C THR A 120 8.26 -17.04 3.85
N ALA A 121 7.59 -16.07 3.21
CA ALA A 121 6.58 -16.35 2.21
C ALA A 121 6.66 -15.34 1.07
N GLY A 122 6.51 -15.83 -0.15
CA GLY A 122 6.39 -15.02 -1.36
C GLY A 122 4.92 -14.71 -1.71
N PRO A 123 4.65 -14.25 -2.94
CA PRO A 123 3.29 -13.97 -3.42
C PRO A 123 2.24 -15.07 -3.17
N PRO A 124 2.56 -16.38 -3.26
CA PRO A 124 1.60 -17.44 -2.92
C PRO A 124 1.15 -17.44 -1.45
N GLY A 125 1.97 -16.91 -0.54
CA GLY A 125 1.62 -16.77 0.87
C GLY A 125 0.54 -15.72 1.10
N ASP A 126 0.60 -14.61 0.38
CA ASP A 126 -0.47 -13.59 0.45
C ASP A 126 -1.78 -14.10 -0.17
N VAL A 127 -1.70 -14.93 -1.22
CA VAL A 127 -2.90 -15.59 -1.79
C VAL A 127 -3.55 -16.52 -0.76
N PHE A 128 -2.74 -17.26 0.01
CA PHE A 128 -3.26 -18.07 1.12
C PHE A 128 -3.94 -17.18 2.17
N ALA A 129 -3.28 -16.12 2.63
CA ALA A 129 -3.84 -15.18 3.59
C ALA A 129 -5.13 -14.52 3.07
N TRP A 130 -5.21 -14.20 1.78
CA TRP A 130 -6.42 -13.69 1.14
C TRP A 130 -7.56 -14.72 1.13
N GLY A 131 -7.25 -16.01 0.89
CA GLY A 131 -8.23 -17.08 1.01
C GLY A 131 -8.79 -17.21 2.44
N VAL A 132 -7.93 -17.10 3.45
CA VAL A 132 -8.35 -17.08 4.86
C VAL A 132 -9.24 -15.87 5.14
N LEU A 133 -8.86 -14.70 4.62
CA LEU A 133 -9.59 -13.44 4.78
C LEU A 133 -10.98 -13.49 4.15
N LEU A 134 -11.12 -14.05 2.95
CA LEU A 134 -12.41 -14.17 2.28
C LEU A 134 -13.33 -15.15 3.02
N ALA A 135 -12.79 -16.30 3.48
CA ALA A 135 -13.56 -17.24 4.29
C ALA A 135 -14.03 -16.60 5.61
N PHE A 136 -13.17 -15.81 6.27
CA PHE A 136 -13.53 -15.05 7.46
C PHE A 136 -14.59 -13.98 7.16
N ALA A 137 -14.46 -13.24 6.05
CA ALA A 137 -15.44 -12.23 5.66
C ALA A 137 -16.83 -12.84 5.44
N ALA A 138 -16.89 -14.03 4.84
CA ALA A 138 -18.13 -14.74 4.52
C ALA A 138 -18.81 -15.38 5.74
N THR A 139 -18.03 -15.82 6.73
CA THR A 139 -18.54 -16.68 7.83
C THR A 139 -18.44 -16.05 9.21
N GLY A 140 -17.59 -15.03 9.37
CA GLY A 140 -17.21 -14.46 10.66
C GLY A 140 -16.34 -15.37 11.52
N ARG A 141 -15.90 -16.52 10.97
CA ARG A 141 -15.13 -17.55 11.68
C ARG A 141 -13.77 -17.72 11.02
N HIS A 142 -12.73 -17.95 11.81
CA HIS A 142 -11.42 -18.28 11.27
C HIS A 142 -11.44 -19.72 10.72
N PRO A 143 -11.04 -19.99 9.47
CA PRO A 143 -11.20 -21.31 8.83
C PRO A 143 -10.34 -22.41 9.47
N PHE A 144 -9.28 -22.03 10.18
CA PHE A 144 -8.46 -22.96 10.99
C PHE A 144 -8.80 -22.92 12.48
N GLY A 145 -9.96 -22.37 12.85
CA GLY A 145 -10.44 -22.24 14.22
C GLY A 145 -9.63 -21.27 15.07
N THR A 146 -9.93 -21.26 16.36
CA THR A 146 -9.27 -20.43 17.38
C THR A 146 -8.55 -21.31 18.42
N GLY A 147 -7.79 -20.70 19.33
CA GLY A 147 -7.06 -21.39 20.39
C GLY A 147 -5.64 -20.86 20.54
N ASN A 148 -4.78 -21.65 21.20
CA ASN A 148 -3.37 -21.29 21.32
C ASN A 148 -2.68 -21.27 19.95
N ALA A 149 -1.59 -20.49 19.86
CA ALA A 149 -0.88 -20.24 18.62
C ALA A 149 -0.40 -21.53 17.93
N GLU A 150 0.13 -22.47 18.69
CA GLU A 150 0.70 -23.72 18.19
C GLU A 150 -0.39 -24.64 17.59
N ALA A 151 -1.55 -24.74 18.23
CA ALA A 151 -2.67 -25.53 17.74
C ALA A 151 -3.24 -24.96 16.43
N VAL A 152 -3.36 -23.63 16.33
CA VAL A 152 -3.78 -22.97 15.09
C VAL A 152 -2.75 -23.20 13.99
N ALA A 153 -1.46 -23.03 14.28
CA ALA A 153 -0.38 -23.27 13.32
C ALA A 153 -0.35 -24.73 12.84
N PHE A 154 -0.53 -25.70 13.74
CA PHE A 154 -0.63 -27.12 13.39
C PHE A 154 -1.79 -27.38 12.42
N ARG A 155 -2.97 -26.78 12.65
CA ARG A 155 -4.11 -26.89 11.74
C ARG A 155 -3.86 -26.22 10.39
N VAL A 156 -3.22 -25.04 10.37
CA VAL A 156 -2.79 -24.42 9.11
C VAL A 156 -1.87 -25.36 8.32
N LEU A 157 -0.96 -26.06 8.99
CA LEU A 157 0.01 -26.96 8.35
C LEU A 157 -0.59 -28.27 7.83
N SER A 158 -1.64 -28.80 8.47
CA SER A 158 -2.04 -30.21 8.29
C SER A 158 -3.55 -30.46 8.13
N ALA A 159 -4.41 -29.56 8.61
CA ALA A 159 -5.86 -29.75 8.57
C ALA A 159 -6.48 -29.05 7.36
N GLU A 160 -7.61 -29.57 6.90
CA GLU A 160 -8.45 -28.86 5.93
C GLU A 160 -9.13 -27.65 6.58
N PRO A 161 -9.31 -26.53 5.86
CA PRO A 161 -10.05 -25.39 6.36
C PRO A 161 -11.55 -25.72 6.51
N ASP A 162 -12.17 -25.23 7.58
CA ASP A 162 -13.63 -25.17 7.70
C ASP A 162 -14.15 -24.03 6.79
N LEU A 163 -14.86 -24.41 5.73
CA LEU A 163 -15.46 -23.50 4.76
C LEU A 163 -17.00 -23.49 4.84
N ASP A 164 -17.58 -24.07 5.89
CA ASP A 164 -19.03 -24.10 6.06
C ASP A 164 -19.58 -22.67 6.15
N GLY A 165 -20.51 -22.35 5.25
CA GLY A 165 -21.12 -21.02 5.12
C GLY A 165 -20.46 -20.10 4.10
N VAL A 166 -19.36 -20.50 3.45
CA VAL A 166 -18.85 -19.81 2.26
C VAL A 166 -19.80 -20.10 1.08
N PRO A 167 -20.20 -19.08 0.29
CA PRO A 167 -21.07 -19.27 -0.88
C PRO A 167 -20.50 -20.26 -1.91
N ASP A 168 -21.37 -21.08 -2.51
CA ASP A 168 -20.99 -22.16 -3.43
C ASP A 168 -20.19 -21.69 -4.65
N ASP A 169 -20.53 -20.50 -5.17
CA ASP A 169 -19.84 -19.85 -6.28
C ASP A 169 -18.39 -19.45 -5.95
N MET A 170 -18.10 -19.17 -4.68
CA MET A 170 -16.76 -18.83 -4.18
C MET A 170 -15.96 -20.03 -3.65
N LEU A 171 -16.61 -21.16 -3.31
CA LEU A 171 -15.95 -22.31 -2.67
C LEU A 171 -14.73 -22.78 -3.45
N SER A 172 -14.88 -23.01 -4.76
CA SER A 172 -13.78 -23.50 -5.60
C SER A 172 -12.56 -22.57 -5.61
N LEU A 173 -12.80 -21.25 -5.61
CA LEU A 173 -11.78 -20.22 -5.58
C LEU A 173 -11.05 -20.20 -4.23
N VAL A 174 -11.81 -20.19 -3.13
CA VAL A 174 -11.25 -20.18 -1.76
C VAL A 174 -10.44 -21.44 -1.51
N THR A 175 -10.94 -22.62 -1.88
CA THR A 175 -10.21 -23.89 -1.76
C THR A 175 -8.88 -23.85 -2.52
N ALA A 176 -8.86 -23.33 -3.75
CA ALA A 176 -7.64 -23.21 -4.54
C ALA A 176 -6.62 -22.25 -3.90
N CYS A 177 -7.07 -21.18 -3.25
CA CYS A 177 -6.19 -20.25 -2.53
C CYS A 177 -5.60 -20.87 -1.25
N LEU A 178 -6.34 -21.77 -0.60
CA LEU A 178 -5.96 -22.41 0.67
C LEU A 178 -5.16 -23.71 0.52
N ALA A 179 -4.74 -24.06 -0.70
CA ALA A 179 -3.90 -25.23 -0.96
C ALA A 179 -2.62 -25.18 -0.09
N LYS A 180 -2.25 -26.30 0.54
CA LYS A 180 -1.09 -26.35 1.46
C LYS A 180 0.24 -26.16 0.74
N ASP A 181 0.33 -26.67 -0.48
CA ASP A 181 1.47 -26.45 -1.37
C ASP A 181 1.28 -25.11 -2.09
N PRO A 182 2.22 -24.14 -1.94
CA PRO A 182 2.14 -22.86 -2.65
C PRO A 182 2.12 -23.00 -4.17
N GLY A 183 2.69 -24.07 -4.75
CA GLY A 183 2.69 -24.33 -6.20
C GLY A 183 1.31 -24.70 -6.77
N HIS A 184 0.37 -25.12 -5.92
CA HIS A 184 -1.01 -25.42 -6.32
C HIS A 184 -1.97 -24.23 -6.17
N ARG A 185 -1.50 -23.09 -5.63
CA ARG A 185 -2.33 -21.88 -5.46
C ARG A 185 -2.41 -21.09 -6.75
N LEU A 186 -3.55 -20.42 -6.94
CA LEU A 186 -3.71 -19.47 -8.04
C LEU A 186 -2.78 -18.27 -7.86
N SER A 187 -2.41 -17.61 -8.96
CA SER A 187 -1.75 -16.30 -8.89
C SER A 187 -2.75 -15.23 -8.45
N SER A 188 -2.28 -14.16 -7.80
CA SER A 188 -3.15 -13.04 -7.40
C SER A 188 -3.87 -12.40 -8.60
N ALA A 189 -3.22 -12.35 -9.77
CA ALA A 189 -3.84 -11.87 -11.01
C ALA A 189 -5.03 -12.74 -11.44
N LEU A 190 -4.89 -14.08 -11.35
CA LEU A 190 -5.97 -15.00 -11.68
C LEU A 190 -7.09 -14.96 -10.62
N VAL A 191 -6.75 -14.79 -9.34
CA VAL A 191 -7.73 -14.57 -8.28
C VAL A 191 -8.55 -13.30 -8.57
N ALA A 192 -7.89 -12.18 -8.88
CA ALA A 192 -8.57 -10.92 -9.22
C ALA A 192 -9.46 -11.02 -10.47
N HIS A 193 -9.03 -11.78 -11.48
CA HIS A 193 -9.84 -12.04 -12.66
C HIS A 193 -11.11 -12.84 -12.30
N LYS A 194 -10.96 -13.95 -11.57
CA LYS A 194 -12.09 -14.80 -11.17
C LYS A 194 -13.10 -14.09 -10.26
N THR A 195 -12.63 -13.26 -9.32
CA THR A 195 -13.55 -12.49 -8.47
C THR A 195 -14.31 -11.42 -9.25
N ALA A 196 -13.70 -10.84 -10.28
CA ALA A 196 -14.40 -9.92 -11.18
C ALA A 196 -15.48 -10.63 -12.02
N GLU A 197 -15.22 -11.86 -12.50
CA GLU A 197 -16.22 -12.68 -13.19
C GLU A 197 -17.41 -12.99 -12.27
N LEU A 198 -17.16 -13.50 -11.06
CA LEU A 198 -18.20 -13.80 -10.06
C LEU A 198 -19.02 -12.56 -9.70
N LEU A 199 -18.37 -11.40 -9.57
CA LEU A 199 -19.07 -10.14 -9.32
C LEU A 199 -19.98 -9.75 -10.49
N GLY A 200 -19.53 -9.93 -11.74
CA GLY A 200 -20.33 -9.66 -12.93
C GLY A 200 -21.57 -10.56 -13.01
N GLU A 201 -21.42 -11.84 -12.68
CA GLU A 201 -22.53 -12.80 -12.61
C GLU A 201 -23.55 -12.40 -11.53
N GLN A 202 -23.10 -12.05 -10.33
CA GLN A 202 -24.00 -11.61 -9.27
C GLN A 202 -24.68 -10.27 -9.57
N ALA A 203 -23.96 -9.30 -10.13
CA ALA A 203 -24.55 -8.04 -10.55
C ALA A 203 -25.66 -8.27 -11.57
N THR A 204 -25.49 -9.21 -12.50
CA THR A 204 -26.51 -9.56 -13.50
C THR A 204 -27.75 -10.20 -12.86
N GLN A 205 -27.56 -11.08 -11.87
CA GLN A 205 -28.66 -11.75 -11.15
C GLN A 205 -29.45 -10.79 -10.26
N VAL A 206 -28.78 -9.85 -9.60
CA VAL A 206 -29.40 -8.91 -8.64
C VAL A 206 -29.99 -7.69 -9.33
N LEU A 207 -29.39 -7.19 -10.42
CA LEU A 207 -29.79 -5.92 -11.04
C LEU A 207 -30.79 -6.06 -12.18
N GLY A 208 -30.87 -7.23 -12.82
CA GLY A 208 -31.69 -7.41 -14.02
C GLY A 208 -31.14 -6.64 -15.23
N ASP A 209 -30.82 -7.37 -16.30
CA ASP A 209 -30.45 -6.90 -17.65
C ASP A 209 -29.72 -5.53 -17.73
N VAL A 210 -28.54 -5.44 -17.10
CA VAL A 210 -27.55 -4.41 -17.47
C VAL A 210 -26.80 -4.91 -18.69
N HIS A 211 -27.48 -4.95 -19.84
CA HIS A 211 -26.81 -5.15 -21.11
C HIS A 211 -25.98 -3.89 -21.44
N ASP A 212 -24.70 -4.13 -21.76
CA ASP A 212 -23.86 -3.33 -22.65
C ASP A 212 -22.79 -2.37 -22.08
N ARG A 213 -22.18 -2.68 -20.92
CA ARG A 213 -20.85 -2.11 -20.57
C ARG A 213 -19.95 -3.13 -19.87
N PRO A 214 -18.63 -3.19 -20.18
CA PRO A 214 -17.68 -3.86 -19.30
C PRO A 214 -17.73 -3.13 -17.96
N THR A 215 -18.32 -3.77 -16.95
CA THR A 215 -18.43 -3.15 -15.64
C THR A 215 -17.06 -3.15 -14.99
N GLU A 216 -16.38 -2.01 -15.06
CA GLU A 216 -15.14 -1.83 -14.32
C GLU A 216 -15.47 -2.00 -12.83
N VAL A 217 -14.83 -2.98 -12.18
CA VAL A 217 -14.97 -3.27 -10.73
C VAL A 217 -15.02 -2.01 -9.85
N PRO A 218 -14.20 -0.96 -10.10
CA PRO A 218 -14.30 0.30 -9.36
C PRO A 218 -15.69 0.98 -9.40
N ASN A 219 -16.41 0.91 -10.52
CA ASN A 219 -17.72 1.55 -10.67
C ASN A 219 -18.79 0.78 -9.87
N LEU A 220 -18.75 -0.55 -9.88
CA LEU A 220 -19.68 -1.37 -9.07
C LEU A 220 -19.45 -1.19 -7.57
N ILE A 221 -18.18 -1.10 -7.16
CA ILE A 221 -17.83 -0.80 -5.77
C ILE A 221 -18.43 0.55 -5.38
N ALA A 222 -18.23 1.60 -6.17
CA ALA A 222 -18.76 2.93 -5.85
C ALA A 222 -20.30 2.98 -5.79
N GLU A 223 -21.00 2.19 -6.61
CA GLU A 223 -22.47 2.23 -6.69
C GLU A 223 -23.18 1.34 -5.65
N GLN A 224 -22.57 0.22 -5.25
CA GLN A 224 -23.28 -0.81 -4.49
C GLN A 224 -22.69 -1.12 -3.14
N TRP A 225 -21.48 -0.65 -2.84
CA TRP A 225 -20.85 -0.88 -1.55
C TRP A 225 -21.45 0.03 -0.48
N HIS A 226 -22.06 -0.58 0.54
CA HIS A 226 -22.72 0.15 1.63
C HIS A 226 -22.39 -0.49 2.99
N PRO A 227 -21.14 -0.39 3.47
CA PRO A 227 -20.80 -0.85 4.80
C PRO A 227 -21.43 0.10 5.84
N PRO A 228 -21.92 -0.40 6.99
CA PRO A 228 -22.24 0.46 8.12
C PRO A 228 -20.99 1.24 8.54
N THR A 229 -21.02 2.56 8.32
CA THR A 229 -19.97 3.48 8.73
C THR A 229 -20.16 3.92 10.17
N VAL A 230 -19.07 3.97 10.95
CA VAL A 230 -19.04 4.78 12.16
C VAL A 230 -18.82 6.23 11.73
N GLU A 231 -19.81 7.10 11.95
CA GLU A 231 -19.56 8.53 11.91
C GLU A 231 -18.57 8.85 13.02
N ASP A 232 -17.38 9.34 12.66
CA ASP A 232 -16.50 10.02 13.61
C ASP A 232 -16.83 11.52 13.56
N PRO A 233 -17.68 12.05 14.45
CA PRO A 233 -18.04 13.46 14.46
C PRO A 233 -16.85 14.38 14.79
N ALA A 234 -15.73 13.85 15.29
CA ALA A 234 -14.52 14.62 15.57
C ALA A 234 -13.60 14.77 14.35
N TRP A 235 -13.80 13.97 13.29
CA TRP A 235 -13.00 14.05 12.07
C TRP A 235 -13.72 14.89 11.00
N PRO A 236 -13.24 16.09 10.65
CA PRO A 236 -13.85 16.87 9.59
C PRO A 236 -13.70 16.10 8.27
N ALA A 237 -14.83 15.77 7.62
CA ALA A 237 -14.81 15.22 6.28
C ALA A 237 -13.94 16.13 5.39
N PRO A 238 -12.92 15.59 4.69
CA PRO A 238 -12.11 16.41 3.81
C PRO A 238 -13.04 17.03 2.78
N ALA A 239 -13.04 18.37 2.71
CA ALA A 239 -13.82 19.07 1.69
C ALA A 239 -13.41 18.50 0.32
N ILE A 240 -14.35 17.86 -0.38
CA ILE A 240 -14.17 17.42 -1.76
C ILE A 240 -13.87 18.69 -2.55
N ARG A 241 -12.58 19.00 -2.76
CA ARG A 241 -12.19 20.12 -3.58
C ARG A 241 -12.55 19.72 -5.00
N PRO A 242 -13.47 20.44 -5.68
CA PRO A 242 -13.79 20.11 -7.05
C PRO A 242 -12.50 20.10 -7.89
N PRO A 243 -12.37 19.19 -8.86
CA PRO A 243 -11.20 19.15 -9.72
C PRO A 243 -10.98 20.54 -10.30
N TYR A 244 -9.76 21.04 -10.14
CA TYR A 244 -9.34 22.39 -10.50
C TYR A 244 -10.00 22.85 -11.81
N SER A 245 -10.74 23.95 -11.77
CA SER A 245 -11.35 24.49 -12.98
C SER A 245 -10.24 24.79 -14.00
N ARG A 246 -10.48 24.37 -15.25
CA ARG A 246 -9.54 24.50 -16.39
C ARG A 246 -8.95 25.91 -16.54
N ALA A 247 -9.59 26.93 -15.96
CA ALA A 247 -9.13 28.30 -15.89
C ALA A 247 -7.74 28.50 -15.22
N ARG A 248 -7.36 27.72 -14.19
CA ARG A 248 -6.04 27.87 -13.55
C ARG A 248 -4.88 27.24 -14.33
N LEU A 249 -5.15 26.20 -15.12
CA LEU A 249 -4.17 25.61 -16.05
C LEU A 249 -3.79 26.59 -17.17
N ILE A 250 -4.72 27.44 -17.59
CA ILE A 250 -4.48 28.50 -18.59
C ILE A 250 -3.55 29.59 -18.03
N VAL A 251 -3.65 29.94 -16.74
CA VAL A 251 -2.78 30.96 -16.12
C VAL A 251 -1.34 30.48 -15.98
N VAL A 252 -1.12 29.20 -15.65
CA VAL A 252 0.24 28.61 -15.58
C VAL A 252 0.83 28.45 -16.98
N ALA A 253 0.05 28.04 -17.98
CA ALA A 253 0.50 27.95 -19.36
C ALA A 253 0.85 29.34 -19.95
N ALA A 254 0.07 30.39 -19.63
CA ALA A 254 0.35 31.74 -20.08
C ALA A 254 1.64 32.32 -19.46
N ALA A 255 1.97 31.97 -18.21
CA ALA A 255 3.21 32.38 -17.57
C ALA A 255 4.46 31.73 -18.21
N VAL A 256 4.34 30.47 -18.67
CA VAL A 256 5.43 29.77 -19.38
C VAL A 256 5.63 30.33 -20.79
N PHE A 257 4.56 30.72 -21.50
CA PHE A 257 4.69 31.37 -22.81
C PHE A 257 5.25 32.80 -22.74
N ALA A 258 4.95 33.57 -21.68
CA ALA A 258 5.52 34.91 -21.49
C ALA A 258 7.02 34.88 -21.19
N ALA A 259 7.53 33.84 -20.52
CA ALA A 259 8.96 33.66 -20.26
C ALA A 259 9.74 33.19 -21.51
N ALA A 260 9.11 32.45 -22.42
CA ALA A 260 9.74 32.01 -23.68
C ALA A 260 9.85 33.14 -24.73
N ALA A 261 8.93 34.12 -24.69
CA ALA A 261 8.94 35.27 -25.61
C ALA A 261 10.00 36.34 -25.25
N THR A 262 10.39 36.46 -23.98
CA THR A 262 11.47 37.40 -23.57
C THR A 262 12.87 36.81 -23.79
N GLY A 263 13.04 35.49 -23.67
CA GLY A 263 14.32 34.82 -23.92
C GLY A 263 14.74 34.76 -25.39
N THR A 264 13.79 34.86 -26.32
CA THR A 264 14.06 34.79 -27.77
C THR A 264 14.35 36.15 -28.43
N TRP A 265 14.02 37.27 -27.77
CA TRP A 265 14.31 38.61 -28.30
C TRP A 265 15.76 39.05 -28.05
N PHE A 266 16.37 38.63 -26.93
CA PHE A 266 17.75 39.00 -26.60
C PHE A 266 18.83 38.20 -27.36
N ALA A 267 18.46 37.14 -28.08
CA ALA A 267 19.41 36.26 -28.77
C ALA A 267 19.56 36.54 -30.28
N LEU A 268 18.83 37.52 -30.84
CA LEU A 268 18.79 37.79 -32.29
C LEU A 268 18.83 39.29 -32.65
N ASP A 269 19.65 40.10 -31.97
CA ASP A 269 19.95 41.46 -32.44
C ASP A 269 21.44 41.62 -32.81
N PRO A 270 21.79 41.54 -34.11
CA PRO A 270 23.12 41.84 -34.59
C PRO A 270 23.22 43.33 -34.93
N GLY A 271 23.77 44.12 -33.99
CA GLY A 271 24.32 45.42 -34.34
C GLY A 271 24.31 46.44 -33.22
N HIS A 272 25.47 46.65 -32.58
CA HIS A 272 26.17 47.93 -32.71
C HIS A 272 27.60 47.81 -32.18
N ALA A 273 28.55 48.10 -33.06
CA ALA A 273 29.96 48.13 -32.78
C ALA A 273 30.37 49.44 -32.08
N SER A 274 31.25 49.26 -31.09
CA SER A 274 32.33 50.17 -30.64
C SER A 274 31.98 51.55 -30.06
N THR A 275 32.57 51.84 -28.90
CA THR A 275 33.71 52.77 -28.86
C THR A 275 34.69 52.39 -27.76
N ARG A 276 35.96 52.42 -28.16
CA ARG A 276 37.18 52.24 -27.38
C ARG A 276 37.33 53.42 -26.38
N SER A 277 37.72 53.13 -25.14
CA SER A 277 38.57 54.05 -24.37
C SER A 277 39.64 53.23 -23.66
N THR A 278 40.87 53.58 -24.00
CA THR A 278 42.14 53.03 -23.54
C THR A 278 42.49 53.56 -22.15
N HIS A 279 42.78 52.66 -21.20
CA HIS A 279 43.69 52.96 -20.10
C HIS A 279 44.54 51.72 -19.79
N SER A 280 45.84 51.85 -20.05
CA SER A 280 46.87 50.86 -19.73
C SER A 280 47.03 50.68 -18.21
N PRO A 281 47.41 49.49 -17.72
CA PRO A 281 47.72 49.25 -16.33
C PRO A 281 49.19 49.62 -16.02
N GLN A 282 49.40 50.40 -14.97
CA GLN A 282 50.73 50.69 -14.40
C GLN A 282 51.06 49.67 -13.29
N PRO A 283 52.31 49.14 -13.19
CA PRO A 283 52.65 48.06 -12.27
C PRO A 283 52.99 48.55 -10.86
N ALA A 284 52.77 47.65 -9.89
CA ALA A 284 52.90 47.82 -8.44
C ALA A 284 54.34 48.09 -7.94
N PRO A 285 54.48 48.53 -6.68
CA PRO A 285 55.56 48.08 -5.83
C PRO A 285 55.06 47.24 -4.65
N ALA A 286 55.93 46.29 -4.27
CA ALA A 286 55.76 45.22 -3.31
C ALA A 286 55.89 45.63 -1.83
N ARG A 287 55.64 44.61 -0.97
CA ARG A 287 56.01 44.39 0.46
C ARG A 287 54.77 44.41 1.37
N SER A 288 54.57 43.51 2.33
CA SER A 288 55.38 42.43 2.90
C SER A 288 54.51 41.62 3.88
N THR A 289 54.68 40.30 3.90
CA THR A 289 54.33 39.42 5.04
C THR A 289 55.13 39.80 6.28
N PRO A 290 54.59 39.58 7.49
CA PRO A 290 55.05 38.44 8.31
C PRO A 290 53.88 37.74 9.03
N ALA A 291 53.77 36.41 9.02
CA ALA A 291 54.48 35.42 9.83
C ALA A 291 53.55 34.85 10.93
N ALA A 292 53.44 33.52 10.90
CA ALA A 292 52.79 32.67 11.87
C ALA A 292 53.66 32.49 13.13
N THR A 293 53.06 32.19 14.29
CA THR A 293 53.56 31.22 15.29
C THR A 293 52.52 30.98 16.42
N PRO A 294 52.65 29.94 17.28
CA PRO A 294 51.58 28.97 17.55
C PRO A 294 51.34 28.75 19.07
N LYS A 295 50.56 27.73 19.45
CA LYS A 295 50.66 26.97 20.74
C LYS A 295 49.94 25.62 20.56
N ALA A 296 50.65 24.49 20.44
CA ALA A 296 51.13 23.59 21.52
C ALA A 296 49.95 22.97 22.31
N THR A 297 49.51 21.71 22.11
CA THR A 297 50.11 20.38 22.37
C THR A 297 50.24 20.01 23.86
N THR A 298 49.41 19.05 24.30
CA THR A 298 49.71 17.97 25.27
C THR A 298 48.74 16.82 24.93
N GLU A 299 49.15 15.71 24.29
CA GLU A 299 49.66 14.45 24.88
C GLU A 299 48.80 13.90 26.05
N ARG A 300 48.55 12.60 26.26
CA ARG A 300 48.81 11.29 25.64
C ARG A 300 48.25 10.28 26.68
N GLY A 301 47.63 9.16 26.30
CA GLY A 301 47.51 8.01 27.21
C GLY A 301 46.28 7.11 27.07
N SER A 302 46.41 6.04 26.26
CA SER A 302 45.84 4.72 26.57
C SER A 302 46.93 3.87 27.23
N PRO A 303 46.63 2.79 27.99
CA PRO A 303 46.37 1.48 27.33
C PRO A 303 45.39 0.52 28.05
N VAL A 304 44.72 -0.31 27.22
CA VAL A 304 44.53 -1.78 27.26
C VAL A 304 44.74 -2.57 28.57
N ARG A 305 43.65 -3.19 29.07
CA ARG A 305 43.33 -4.62 29.43
C ARG A 305 44.33 -5.51 30.22
N PRO A 306 43.91 -6.61 30.89
CA PRO A 306 42.88 -7.62 30.53
C PRO A 306 41.55 -7.54 31.29
#